data_AF-A0A6L9Z2C5-F1
#
_entry.id   AF-A0A6L9Z2C5-F1
#
_cell.length_a   1.000
_cell.length_b   1.000
_cell.length_c   1.000
_cell.angle_alpha   90.00
_cell.angle_beta   90.00
_cell.angle_gamma   90.00
#
_symmetry.space_group_name_H-M   'P 1'
#
loop_
_entity.id
_entity.type
_entity.pdbx_description
1 polymer ?
#
loop_
_entity_poly.entity_id
_entity_poly.type
_entity_poly.pdbx_seq_one_letter_code
_entity_poly.pdbx_strand_id
1 'polypeptide(L)'
;LMIFKSAAQQTSPNVLTLRLQPNEGISLRFEAKRPGPDLRTRTVDMDFSYGSSFGVATADAYNRLLLDCMLGDQTLFTRADEVEEAWRVVTPALAAWDGPADPASIPQYEAGTWEPKEAEHLINRDGRRWRRL
;
A
#
# COMPACT_ATOMS: atom_id res chain seq x y z
N LEU A 1 39.52 4.72 7.22
CA LEU A 1 39.02 4.21 8.51
C LEU A 1 37.51 4.46 8.60
N MET A 2 36.67 3.44 8.42
CA MET A 2 35.24 3.53 8.78
C MET A 2 35.08 3.09 10.24
N ILE A 3 34.99 4.06 11.15
CA ILE A 3 34.98 3.82 12.61
C ILE A 3 33.62 3.26 13.11
N PHE A 4 32.57 3.29 12.28
CA PHE A 4 31.25 2.76 12.63
C PHE A 4 30.69 1.81 11.55
N LYS A 5 31.41 0.73 11.23
CA LYS A 5 30.89 -0.32 10.33
C LYS A 5 29.58 -0.97 10.85
N SER A 6 29.34 -0.98 12.17
CA SER A 6 28.15 -1.59 12.78
C SER A 6 26.91 -0.68 12.80
N ALA A 7 27.05 0.64 12.61
CA ALA A 7 25.92 1.57 12.61
C ALA A 7 25.36 1.84 11.20
N ALA A 8 26.11 1.49 10.16
CA ALA A 8 25.77 1.80 8.76
C ALA A 8 24.98 0.69 8.04
N GLN A 9 24.74 -0.46 8.69
CA GLN A 9 23.80 -1.46 8.20
C GLN A 9 22.43 -1.17 8.81
N GLN A 10 21.73 -0.19 8.24
CA GLN A 10 20.27 -0.14 8.35
C GLN A 10 19.78 -1.42 7.66
N THR A 11 19.52 -2.45 8.45
CA THR A 11 19.25 -3.80 7.93
C THR A 11 17.88 -3.91 7.29
N SER A 12 16.94 -3.05 7.68
CA SER A 12 15.57 -3.04 7.16
C SER A 12 15.13 -1.63 6.73
N PRO A 13 14.41 -1.49 5.59
CA PRO A 13 13.83 -0.23 5.18
C PRO A 13 12.71 0.21 6.15
N ASN A 14 12.54 1.52 6.31
CA ASN A 14 11.40 2.08 7.03
C ASN A 14 10.11 1.80 6.24
N VAL A 15 9.01 1.53 6.93
CA VAL A 15 7.72 1.20 6.31
C VAL A 15 6.61 2.07 6.89
N LEU A 16 6.02 2.90 6.05
CA LEU A 16 4.78 3.62 6.34
C LEU A 16 3.58 2.80 5.82
N THR A 17 2.64 2.52 6.69
CA THR A 17 1.42 1.77 6.40
C THR A 17 0.24 2.70 6.57
N LEU A 18 -0.54 2.88 5.51
CA LEU A 18 -1.82 3.57 5.55
C LEU A 18 -2.90 2.51 5.36
N ARG A 19 -3.58 2.12 6.43
CA ARG A 19 -4.66 1.14 6.38
C ARG A 19 -5.97 1.89 6.19
N LEU A 20 -6.56 1.74 5.01
CA LEU A 20 -7.84 2.33 4.67
C LEU A 20 -8.98 1.53 5.32
N GLN A 21 -9.10 0.23 5.04
CA GLN A 21 -10.09 -0.64 5.67
C GLN A 21 -9.59 -2.09 5.75
N PRO A 22 -10.08 -2.90 6.71
CA PRO A 22 -10.81 -2.51 7.92
C PRO A 22 -9.86 -1.91 8.98
N ASN A 23 -10.42 -1.33 10.06
CA ASN A 23 -9.67 -0.76 11.18
C ASN A 23 -8.72 0.38 10.77
N GLU A 24 -9.24 1.45 10.20
CA GLU A 24 -8.53 2.63 9.74
C GLU A 24 -7.37 3.02 10.67
N GLY A 25 -6.16 3.15 10.12
CA GLY A 25 -5.00 3.44 10.94
C GLY A 25 -3.73 3.70 10.16
N ILE A 26 -2.73 4.22 10.87
CA ILE A 26 -1.42 4.57 10.32
C ILE A 26 -0.36 3.89 11.18
N SER A 27 0.58 3.19 10.55
CA SER A 27 1.68 2.50 11.22
C SER A 27 3.01 2.86 10.59
N LEU A 28 3.97 3.32 11.38
CA LEU A 28 5.34 3.60 10.94
C LEU A 28 6.31 2.66 11.64
N ARG A 29 6.97 1.81 10.86
CA ARG A 29 8.01 0.88 11.31
C ARG A 29 9.39 1.40 10.94
N PHE A 30 10.28 1.50 11.90
CA PHE A 30 11.66 1.97 11.69
C PHE A 30 12.63 1.39 12.73
N GLU A 31 13.93 1.51 12.49
CA GLU A 31 14.95 1.09 13.44
C GLU A 31 15.26 2.20 14.46
N ALA A 32 15.21 1.85 15.76
CA ALA A 32 15.59 2.74 16.85
C ALA A 32 16.68 2.10 17.72
N LYS A 33 17.55 2.93 18.32
CA LYS A 33 18.56 2.45 19.26
C LYS A 33 17.89 1.83 20.49
N ARG A 34 18.32 0.64 20.88
CA ARG A 34 17.90 0.04 22.15
C ARG A 34 18.52 0.84 23.32
N PRO A 35 17.74 1.24 24.32
CA PRO A 35 18.28 1.87 25.52
C PRO A 35 19.34 0.96 26.18
N GLY A 36 20.54 1.50 26.44
CA GLY A 36 21.66 0.76 27.01
C GLY A 36 23.02 1.23 26.48
N PRO A 37 24.13 0.66 27.02
CA PRO A 37 25.49 0.98 26.62
C PRO A 37 25.83 0.40 25.23
N ASP A 38 25.16 -0.67 24.81
CA ASP A 38 25.40 -1.34 23.54
C ASP A 38 24.83 -0.55 22.34
N LEU A 39 25.58 -0.52 21.23
CA LEU A 39 25.12 -0.01 19.92
C LEU A 39 24.34 -1.09 19.18
N ARG A 40 23.14 -1.41 19.68
CA ARG A 40 22.20 -2.32 19.01
C ARG A 40 20.92 -1.56 18.63
N THR A 41 20.52 -1.68 17.38
CA THR A 41 19.21 -1.20 16.89
C THR A 41 18.15 -2.29 17.07
N ARG A 42 16.90 -1.88 17.20
CA ARG A 42 15.72 -2.74 17.19
C ARG A 42 14.64 -2.06 16.36
N THR A 43 13.90 -2.84 15.59
CA THR A 43 12.69 -2.37 14.92
C THR A 43 11.63 -1.99 15.95
N VAL A 44 11.11 -0.77 15.83
CA VAL A 44 9.99 -0.25 16.61
C VAL A 44 8.83 0.10 15.68
N ASP A 45 7.61 -0.04 16.20
CA ASP A 45 6.37 0.29 15.51
C ASP A 45 5.71 1.47 16.23
N MET A 46 5.34 2.51 15.48
CA MET A 46 4.44 3.57 15.92
C MET A 46 3.08 3.32 15.27
N ASP A 47 2.08 2.99 16.07
CA ASP A 47 0.74 2.67 15.60
C ASP A 47 -0.30 3.70 16.06
N PHE A 48 -1.14 4.11 15.12
CA PHE A 48 -2.32 4.94 15.34
C PHE A 48 -3.54 4.24 14.74
N SER A 49 -4.64 4.22 15.47
CA SER A 49 -5.89 3.56 15.06
C SER A 49 -7.09 4.45 15.38
N TYR A 50 -7.88 4.79 14.35
CA TYR A 50 -9.06 5.65 14.49
C TYR A 50 -10.08 5.06 15.47
N GLY A 51 -10.30 3.74 15.39
CA GLY A 51 -11.24 3.05 16.29
C GLY A 51 -10.85 3.20 17.77
N SER A 52 -9.56 3.10 18.09
CA SER A 52 -9.06 3.26 19.47
C SER A 52 -8.96 4.71 19.94
N SER A 53 -8.64 5.63 19.04
CA SER A 53 -8.36 7.03 19.40
C SER A 53 -9.59 7.92 19.38
N PHE A 54 -10.56 7.63 18.51
CA PHE A 54 -11.75 8.46 18.34
C PHE A 54 -13.04 7.73 18.69
N GLY A 55 -13.08 6.39 18.67
CA GLY A 55 -14.29 5.63 18.99
C GLY A 55 -15.49 5.90 18.08
N VAL A 56 -15.27 6.60 16.97
CA VAL A 56 -16.30 6.98 15.99
C VAL A 56 -16.18 6.03 14.80
N ALA A 57 -17.30 5.45 14.39
CA ALA A 57 -17.40 4.73 13.13
C ALA A 57 -17.14 5.70 11.98
N THR A 58 -16.26 5.32 11.04
CA THR A 58 -16.06 6.08 9.82
C THR A 58 -17.41 6.30 9.13
N ALA A 59 -17.70 7.57 8.79
CA ALA A 59 -18.91 7.90 8.06
C ALA A 59 -18.90 7.17 6.71
N ASP A 60 -20.04 6.62 6.30
CA ASP A 60 -20.18 5.97 5.00
C ASP A 60 -19.70 6.89 3.88
N ALA A 61 -18.96 6.32 2.92
CA ALA A 61 -18.31 7.08 1.85
C ALA A 61 -19.34 7.90 1.06
N TYR A 62 -20.55 7.35 0.82
CA TYR A 62 -21.60 8.04 0.09
C TYR A 62 -22.19 9.22 0.86
N ASN A 63 -22.34 9.12 2.18
CA ASN A 63 -22.84 10.25 2.99
C ASN A 63 -21.95 11.48 2.83
N ARG A 64 -20.63 11.27 2.83
CA ARG A 64 -19.66 12.35 2.64
C ARG A 64 -19.74 12.94 1.23
N LEU A 65 -19.75 12.10 0.19
CA LEU A 65 -19.81 12.56 -1.20
C LEU A 65 -21.11 13.31 -1.51
N LEU A 66 -22.24 12.87 -0.97
CA LEU A 66 -23.52 13.56 -1.14
C LEU A 66 -23.52 14.94 -0.46
N LEU A 67 -22.97 15.03 0.76
CA LEU A 67 -22.82 16.31 1.44
C LEU A 67 -21.91 17.26 0.64
N ASP A 68 -20.77 16.77 0.17
CA ASP A 68 -19.83 17.58 -0.62
C ASP A 68 -20.47 18.07 -1.92
N CYS A 69 -21.29 17.24 -2.59
CA CYS A 69 -22.09 17.64 -3.75
C CYS A 69 -23.08 18.78 -3.41
N MET A 70 -23.79 18.70 -2.29
CA MET A 70 -24.72 19.75 -1.84
C MET A 70 -24.00 21.06 -1.49
N LEU A 71 -22.78 20.96 -0.98
CA LEU A 71 -21.93 22.11 -0.64
C LEU A 71 -21.16 22.68 -1.85
N GLY A 72 -21.21 21.99 -3.00
CA GLY A 72 -20.44 22.35 -4.20
C GLY A 72 -18.94 22.11 -4.05
N ASP A 73 -18.50 21.26 -3.12
CA ASP A 73 -17.12 20.86 -2.92
C ASP A 73 -16.76 19.71 -3.88
N GLN A 74 -15.85 19.98 -4.81
CA GLN A 74 -15.42 19.03 -5.84
C GLN A 74 -14.14 18.27 -5.47
N THR A 75 -13.59 18.45 -4.26
CA THR A 75 -12.27 17.93 -3.88
C THR A 75 -12.16 16.40 -3.94
N LEU A 76 -13.26 15.68 -3.69
CA LEU A 76 -13.31 14.22 -3.71
C LEU A 76 -13.89 13.64 -5.02
N PHE A 77 -14.11 14.49 -6.02
CA PHE A 77 -14.62 14.07 -7.32
C PHE A 77 -13.49 14.05 -8.34
N THR A 78 -13.44 12.98 -9.13
CA THR A 78 -12.48 12.87 -10.22
C THR A 78 -12.85 13.82 -11.34
N ARG A 79 -11.86 14.58 -11.82
CA ARG A 79 -12.07 15.53 -12.92
C ARG A 79 -12.11 14.83 -14.27
N ALA A 80 -12.70 15.47 -15.28
CA ALA A 80 -12.82 14.90 -16.62
C ALA A 80 -11.45 14.56 -17.24
N ASP A 81 -10.47 15.45 -17.10
CA ASP A 81 -9.09 15.25 -17.58
C ASP A 81 -8.38 14.11 -16.84
N GLU A 82 -8.60 13.96 -15.54
CA GLU A 82 -8.08 12.84 -14.76
C GLU A 82 -8.66 11.50 -15.23
N VAL A 83 -9.97 11.47 -15.56
CA VAL A 83 -10.63 10.28 -16.11
C VAL A 83 -10.07 9.92 -17.48
N GLU A 84 -9.90 10.91 -18.38
CA GLU A 84 -9.32 10.70 -19.71
C GLU A 84 -7.90 10.14 -19.63
N GLU A 85 -7.06 10.66 -18.73
CA GLU A 85 -5.70 10.18 -18.52
C GLU A 85 -5.66 8.77 -17.90
N ALA A 86 -6.55 8.47 -16.96
CA ALA A 86 -6.68 7.13 -16.40
C ALA A 86 -7.04 6.11 -17.50
N TRP A 87 -7.99 6.45 -18.38
CA TRP A 87 -8.34 5.62 -19.53
C TRP A 87 -7.17 5.46 -20.49
N ARG A 88 -6.46 6.54 -20.82
CA ARG A 88 -5.27 6.47 -21.69
C ARG A 88 -4.23 5.47 -21.20
N VAL A 89 -4.05 5.34 -19.87
CA VAL A 89 -3.12 4.38 -19.27
C VAL A 89 -3.65 2.94 -19.30
N VAL A 90 -4.94 2.73 -19.02
CA VAL A 90 -5.51 1.37 -18.87
C VAL A 90 -5.93 0.77 -20.22
N THR A 91 -6.36 1.58 -21.19
CA THR A 91 -6.87 1.11 -22.49
C THR A 91 -5.91 0.19 -23.25
N PRO A 92 -4.58 0.45 -23.34
CA PRO A 92 -3.67 -0.46 -24.03
C PRO A 92 -3.59 -1.85 -23.40
N ALA A 93 -3.70 -1.94 -22.06
CA ALA A 93 -3.71 -3.21 -21.35
C ALA A 93 -5.01 -3.99 -21.61
N LEU A 94 -6.15 -3.29 -21.66
CA LEU A 94 -7.44 -3.90 -22.01
C LEU A 94 -7.47 -4.38 -23.46
N ALA A 95 -6.96 -3.58 -24.40
CA ALA A 95 -6.89 -3.96 -25.81
C ALA A 95 -6.01 -5.20 -26.03
N ALA A 96 -4.91 -5.33 -25.28
CA ALA A 96 -4.09 -6.53 -25.29
C ALA A 96 -4.80 -7.74 -24.67
N TRP A 97 -5.61 -7.51 -23.63
CA TRP A 97 -6.40 -8.54 -22.96
C TRP A 97 -7.53 -9.11 -23.84
N ASP A 98 -8.18 -8.25 -24.64
CA ASP A 98 -9.25 -8.65 -25.56
C ASP A 98 -8.73 -9.35 -26.83
N GLY A 99 -7.42 -9.30 -27.08
CA GLY A 99 -6.79 -9.99 -28.19
C GLY A 99 -6.82 -11.52 -28.04
N PRO A 100 -6.64 -12.28 -29.14
CA PRO A 100 -6.52 -13.73 -29.07
C PRO A 100 -5.29 -14.11 -28.24
N ALA A 101 -5.52 -14.75 -27.10
CA ALA A 101 -4.50 -15.26 -26.20
C ALA A 101 -4.74 -16.74 -25.90
N ASP A 102 -3.66 -17.48 -25.61
CA ASP A 102 -3.76 -18.85 -25.13
C ASP A 102 -4.35 -18.84 -23.71
N PRO A 103 -5.47 -19.53 -23.42
CA PRO A 103 -6.01 -19.62 -22.07
C PRO A 103 -4.99 -20.11 -21.03
N ALA A 104 -4.00 -20.90 -21.44
CA ALA A 104 -2.93 -21.38 -20.57
C ALA A 104 -1.95 -20.27 -20.14
N SER A 105 -1.95 -19.11 -20.79
CA SER A 105 -1.10 -17.98 -20.41
C SER A 105 -1.63 -17.19 -19.21
N ILE A 106 -2.86 -17.44 -18.76
CA ILE A 106 -3.45 -16.79 -17.58
C ILE A 106 -3.08 -17.60 -16.34
N PRO A 107 -2.27 -17.04 -15.41
CA PRO A 107 -1.90 -17.75 -14.20
C PRO A 107 -3.13 -18.07 -13.33
N GLN A 108 -3.17 -19.28 -12.80
CA GLN A 108 -4.19 -19.71 -11.85
C GLN A 108 -3.64 -19.76 -10.43
N TYR A 109 -4.51 -19.56 -9.45
CA TYR A 109 -4.19 -19.67 -8.04
C TYR A 109 -5.37 -20.26 -7.28
N GLU A 110 -5.08 -20.90 -6.15
CA GLU A 110 -6.10 -21.53 -5.31
C GLU A 110 -6.91 -20.47 -4.55
N ALA A 111 -8.22 -20.65 -4.45
CA ALA A 111 -9.09 -19.74 -3.71
C ALA A 111 -8.66 -19.65 -2.23
N GLY A 112 -8.57 -18.42 -1.70
CA GLY A 112 -8.08 -18.17 -0.34
C GLY A 112 -6.55 -17.99 -0.25
N THR A 113 -5.82 -18.23 -1.33
CA THR A 113 -4.42 -17.80 -1.44
C THR A 113 -4.32 -16.36 -1.93
N TRP A 114 -3.15 -15.74 -1.74
CA TRP A 114 -2.94 -14.32 -2.02
C TRP A 114 -2.76 -14.01 -3.51
N GLU A 115 -1.99 -14.84 -4.22
CA GLU A 115 -1.54 -14.52 -5.56
C GLU A 115 -0.99 -15.75 -6.31
N PRO A 116 -1.00 -15.74 -7.66
CA PRO A 116 -0.24 -16.69 -8.46
C PRO A 116 1.26 -16.43 -8.34
N LYS A 117 2.10 -17.45 -8.58
CA LYS A 117 3.57 -17.36 -8.46
C LYS A 117 4.17 -16.27 -9.37
N GLU A 118 3.53 -16.05 -10.51
CA GLU A 118 3.89 -15.05 -11.51
C GLU A 118 3.77 -13.62 -10.98
N ALA A 119 2.80 -13.35 -10.11
CA ALA A 119 2.64 -12.03 -9.48
C ALA A 119 3.74 -11.75 -8.44
N GLU A 120 4.17 -12.78 -7.70
CA GLU A 120 5.33 -12.68 -6.80
C GLU A 120 6.61 -12.45 -7.63
N HIS A 121 6.80 -13.22 -8.70
CA HIS A 121 7.94 -13.05 -9.61
C HIS A 121 7.99 -11.67 -10.27
N LEU A 122 6.85 -11.06 -10.59
CA LEU A 122 6.78 -9.73 -11.20
C LEU A 122 7.45 -8.68 -10.33
N ILE A 123 7.09 -8.62 -9.04
CA ILE A 123 7.61 -7.62 -8.09
C ILE A 123 9.04 -7.98 -7.65
N ASN A 124 9.37 -9.27 -7.52
CA ASN A 124 10.70 -9.72 -7.13
C ASN A 124 11.80 -9.33 -8.13
N ARG A 125 11.46 -9.13 -9.41
CA ARG A 125 12.40 -8.65 -10.44
C ARG A 125 13.03 -7.30 -10.09
N ASP A 126 12.28 -6.45 -9.39
CA ASP A 126 12.74 -5.13 -8.94
C ASP A 126 13.38 -5.17 -7.53
N GLY A 127 13.65 -6.37 -6.99
CA GLY A 127 14.16 -6.56 -5.62
C GLY A 127 13.15 -6.21 -4.53
N ARG A 128 11.88 -6.04 -4.89
CA ARG A 128 10.76 -5.74 -3.98
C ARG A 128 10.02 -7.02 -3.63
N ARG A 129 9.17 -6.99 -2.60
CA ARG A 129 8.28 -8.10 -2.23
C ARG A 129 6.94 -7.55 -1.78
N TRP A 130 5.86 -8.28 -2.05
CA TRP A 130 4.55 -7.96 -1.50
C TRP A 130 4.60 -8.05 0.03
N ARG A 131 4.10 -7.00 0.69
CA ARG A 131 3.93 -7.02 2.13
C ARG A 131 2.61 -7.71 2.44
N ARG A 132 2.68 -8.81 3.19
CA ARG A 132 1.50 -9.47 3.76
C ARG A 132 1.05 -8.68 5.00
N LEU A 133 -0.24 -8.38 5.08
CA LEU A 133 -0.88 -7.69 6.20
C LEU A 133 -1.41 -8.70 7.23
#